data_AF-A0A838Q8W6-F1
#
_entry.id   AF-A0A838Q8W6-F1
#
_cell.length_a   1.000
_cell.length_b   1.000
_cell.length_c   1.000
_cell.angle_alpha   90.00
_cell.angle_beta   90.00
_cell.angle_gamma   90.00
#
_symmetry.space_group_name_H-M   'P 1'
#
loop_
_entity.id
_entity.type
_entity.pdbx_description
1 polymer ?
#
loop_
_entity_poly.entity_id
_entity_poly.type
_entity_poly.pdbx_seq_one_letter_code
_entity_poly.pdbx_strand_id
1 'polypeptide(L)'
;MEDRLPVLMTFRVMGPHERGRFAPDAWGHLLSLAGSGAINPVELEHIIERALVQIDGRITLDDLRGMLEGSGLEDTGGPGESQTVH
;
A
#
# COMPACT_ATOMS: atom_id res chain seq x y z
N MET A 1 12.99 22.76 16.68
CA MET A 1 13.16 21.45 17.35
C MET A 1 11.89 20.66 17.05
N GLU A 2 11.76 20.30 15.78
CA GLU A 2 10.65 19.49 15.29
C GLU A 2 10.93 18.06 15.72
N ASP A 3 10.28 17.66 16.81
CA ASP A 3 10.20 16.28 17.27
C ASP A 3 9.42 15.51 16.17
N ARG A 4 10.14 15.05 15.13
CA ARG A 4 9.62 14.05 14.20
C ARG A 4 9.41 12.80 15.04
N LEU A 5 8.21 12.68 15.60
CA LEU A 5 7.75 11.49 16.26
C LEU A 5 8.14 10.30 15.38
N PRO A 6 8.84 9.28 15.91
CA PRO A 6 9.11 8.08 15.14
C PRO A 6 7.75 7.59 14.66
N VAL A 7 7.54 7.53 13.34
CA VAL A 7 6.35 6.90 12.78
C VAL A 7 6.36 5.50 13.37
N LEU A 8 5.49 5.25 14.35
CA LEU A 8 5.37 3.94 14.94
C LEU A 8 4.96 3.06 13.78
N MET A 9 5.92 2.26 13.30
CA MET A 9 5.73 1.24 12.30
C MET A 9 4.82 0.17 12.92
N THR A 10 3.55 0.48 13.09
CA THR A 10 2.52 -0.51 13.36
C THR A 10 2.30 -1.23 12.04
N PHE A 11 3.25 -2.11 11.68
CA PHE A 11 2.95 -3.17 10.75
C PHE A 11 1.81 -3.95 11.40
N ARG A 12 0.58 -3.80 10.90
CA ARG A 12 -0.45 -4.80 11.19
C ARG A 12 0.16 -6.13 10.77
N VAL A 13 0.33 -7.02 11.74
CA VAL A 13 0.67 -8.41 11.45
C VAL A 13 -0.54 -8.98 10.71
N MET A 14 -0.48 -8.92 9.39
CA MET A 14 -1.49 -9.48 8.51
C MET A 14 -1.73 -10.94 8.90
N GLY A 15 -2.99 -11.32 9.09
CA GLY A 15 -3.35 -12.69 9.43
C GLY A 15 -2.87 -13.66 8.35
N PRO A 16 -2.58 -14.94 8.69
CA PRO A 16 -2.16 -15.95 7.71
C PRO A 16 -3.14 -16.09 6.54
N HIS A 17 -4.43 -15.87 6.82
CA HIS A 17 -5.52 -15.92 5.84
C HIS A 17 -5.48 -14.76 4.85
N GLU A 18 -5.21 -13.54 5.32
CA GLU A 18 -5.11 -12.36 4.47
C GLU A 18 -3.87 -12.43 3.58
N ARG A 19 -2.72 -12.79 4.18
CA ARG A 19 -1.47 -12.99 3.41
C ARG A 19 -1.59 -14.13 2.41
N GLY A 20 -2.31 -15.18 2.77
CA GLY A 20 -2.55 -16.34 1.91
C GLY A 20 -3.40 -16.03 0.67
N ARG A 21 -4.12 -14.90 0.64
CA ARG A 21 -4.88 -14.47 -0.56
C ARG A 21 -3.97 -13.91 -1.64
N PHE A 22 -2.83 -13.34 -1.29
CA PHE A 22 -1.88 -12.81 -2.26
C PHE A 22 -1.05 -13.94 -2.88
N ALA A 23 -0.94 -13.95 -4.21
CA ALA A 23 0.05 -14.78 -4.87
C ALA A 23 1.48 -14.38 -4.43
N PRO A 24 2.44 -15.33 -4.38
CA PRO A 24 3.81 -15.03 -3.96
C PRO A 24 4.45 -13.87 -4.73
N ASP A 25 4.26 -13.80 -6.05
CA ASP A 25 4.79 -12.73 -6.90
C ASP A 25 4.13 -11.37 -6.61
N ALA A 26 2.82 -11.35 -6.37
CA ALA A 26 2.08 -10.17 -5.94
C ALA A 26 2.62 -9.62 -4.61
N TRP A 27 2.79 -10.50 -3.63
CA TRP A 27 3.32 -10.13 -2.32
C TRP A 27 4.77 -9.65 -2.40
N GLY A 28 5.60 -10.33 -3.18
CA GLY A 28 6.99 -9.93 -3.43
C GLY A 28 7.09 -8.54 -4.07
N HIS A 29 6.17 -8.20 -4.98
CA HIS A 29 6.12 -6.89 -5.60
C HIS A 29 5.80 -5.77 -4.59
N LEU A 30 4.80 -5.96 -3.73
CA LEU A 30 4.46 -5.00 -2.66
C LEU A 30 5.63 -4.77 -1.71
N LEU A 31 6.32 -5.84 -1.31
CA LEU A 31 7.52 -5.74 -0.47
C LEU A 31 8.67 -5.03 -1.18
N SER A 32 8.83 -5.24 -2.48
CA SER A 32 9.84 -4.53 -3.28
C SER A 32 9.56 -3.03 -3.32
N LEU A 33 8.30 -2.62 -3.51
CA LEU A 33 7.91 -1.20 -3.53
C LEU A 33 8.10 -0.54 -2.16
N ALA A 34 7.72 -1.24 -1.08
CA ALA A 34 7.93 -0.75 0.28
C ALA A 34 9.44 -0.68 0.62
N GLY A 35 10.21 -1.69 0.23
CA GLY A 35 11.66 -1.76 0.45
C GLY A 35 12.45 -0.73 -0.36
N SER A 36 11.96 -0.33 -1.54
CA SER A 36 12.55 0.75 -2.33
C SER A 36 12.13 2.15 -1.86
N GLY A 37 11.17 2.24 -0.94
CA GLY A 37 10.59 3.51 -0.50
C GLY A 37 9.65 4.16 -1.52
N ALA A 38 9.21 3.41 -2.53
CA ALA A 38 8.21 3.89 -3.51
C ALA A 38 6.83 4.04 -2.88
N ILE A 39 6.55 3.25 -1.84
CA ILE A 39 5.36 3.38 -1.00
C ILE A 39 5.78 3.34 0.46
N ASN A 40 5.11 4.12 1.30
CA ASN A 40 5.32 4.11 2.74
C ASN A 40 4.45 3.02 3.42
N PRO A 41 4.67 2.73 4.72
CA PRO A 41 3.92 1.68 5.42
C PRO A 41 2.40 1.90 5.48
N VAL A 42 1.94 3.15 5.52
CA VAL A 42 0.50 3.50 5.53
C VAL A 42 -0.10 3.25 4.16
N GLU A 43 0.60 3.64 3.09
CA GLU A 43 0.17 3.36 1.71
C GLU A 43 0.09 1.85 1.46
N LEU A 44 1.07 1.08 1.93
CA LEU A 44 1.06 -0.36 1.84
C LEU A 44 -0.19 -0.96 2.50
N GLU A 45 -0.54 -0.52 3.71
CA GLU A 45 -1.75 -0.98 4.42
C GLU A 45 -3.01 -0.65 3.61
N HIS A 46 -3.14 0.57 3.10
CA HIS A 46 -4.29 0.97 2.27
C HIS A 46 -4.40 0.15 0.98
N ILE A 47 -3.28 -0.13 0.30
CA ILE A 47 -3.24 -0.97 -0.90
C ILE A 47 -3.72 -2.38 -0.58
N ILE A 48 -3.25 -2.95 0.54
CA ILE A 48 -3.66 -4.28 1.01
C ILE A 48 -5.16 -4.32 1.31
N GLU A 49 -5.66 -3.38 2.12
CA GLU A 49 -7.08 -3.32 2.50
C GLU A 49 -7.96 -3.17 1.25
N ARG A 50 -7.57 -2.31 0.33
CA ARG A 50 -8.27 -2.13 -0.95
C ARG A 50 -8.28 -3.40 -1.79
N ALA A 51 -7.15 -4.08 -1.93
CA ALA A 51 -7.06 -5.33 -2.67
C ALA A 51 -7.94 -6.43 -2.07
N LEU A 52 -7.97 -6.54 -0.74
CA LEU A 52 -8.79 -7.52 -0.03
C LEU A 52 -10.30 -7.28 -0.19
N VAL A 53 -10.71 -6.01 -0.30
CA VAL A 53 -12.11 -5.59 -0.50
C VAL A 53 -12.54 -5.70 -1.96
N GLN A 54 -11.69 -5.30 -2.91
CA GLN A 54 -12.06 -5.18 -4.33
C GLN A 54 -11.90 -6.48 -5.11
N ILE A 55 -10.96 -7.33 -4.73
CA ILE A 55 -10.67 -8.57 -5.44
C ILE A 55 -11.25 -9.72 -4.64
N ASP A 56 -12.14 -10.49 -5.25
CA ASP A 56 -12.65 -11.74 -4.68
C ASP A 56 -11.67 -12.89 -4.98
N GLY A 57 -11.48 -13.80 -4.03
CA GLY A 57 -10.54 -14.92 -4.21
C GLY A 57 -9.05 -14.53 -4.09
N ARG A 58 -8.22 -15.07 -5.00
CA ARG A 58 -6.75 -14.96 -4.95
C ARG A 58 -6.27 -13.73 -5.74
N ILE A 59 -5.49 -12.89 -5.07
CA ILE A 59 -4.95 -11.63 -5.62
C ILE A 59 -3.67 -11.93 -6.39
N THR A 60 -3.69 -11.76 -7.70
CA THR A 60 -2.51 -11.95 -8.56
C THR A 60 -1.73 -10.64 -8.74
N LEU A 61 -0.53 -10.74 -9.32
CA LEU A 61 0.28 -9.56 -9.63
C LEU A 61 -0.39 -8.67 -10.70
N ASP A 62 -1.12 -9.28 -11.62
CA ASP A 62 -1.85 -8.57 -12.66
C ASP A 62 -2.99 -7.73 -12.06
N ASP A 63 -3.78 -8.33 -11.16
CA ASP A 63 -4.86 -7.62 -10.46
C ASP A 63 -4.31 -6.44 -9.65
N LEU A 64 -3.18 -6.63 -8.95
CA LEU A 64 -2.53 -5.56 -8.20
C LEU A 64 -2.05 -4.44 -9.13
N ARG A 65 -1.45 -4.76 -10.28
CA ARG A 65 -1.00 -3.74 -11.24
C ARG A 65 -2.18 -2.95 -11.80
N GLY A 66 -3.24 -3.64 -12.22
CA GLY A 66 -4.46 -2.98 -12.68
C GLY A 66 -5.10 -2.08 -11.61
N MET A 67 -5.08 -2.53 -10.34
CA MET A 67 -5.57 -1.73 -9.22
C MET A 67 -4.70 -0.49 -8.96
N LEU A 68 -3.37 -0.64 -9.01
CA LEU A 68 -2.42 0.44 -8.78
C LEU A 68 -2.47 1.48 -9.90
N GLU A 69 -2.48 1.05 -11.15
CA GLU A 69 -2.62 1.90 -12.34
C GLU A 69 -3.93 2.70 -12.30
N GLY A 70 -5.05 2.05 -11.92
CA GLY A 70 -6.34 2.72 -11.76
C GLY A 70 -6.46 3.65 -10.54
N SER A 71 -5.51 3.60 -9.61
CA SER A 71 -5.50 4.42 -8.39
C SER A 71 -4.67 5.70 -8.48
N GLY A 72 -3.88 5.87 -9.54
CA GLY A 72 -3.01 7.05 -9.69
C GLY A 72 -1.86 7.11 -8.67
N LEU A 73 -1.48 5.98 -8.06
CA LEU A 73 -0.41 5.91 -7.05
C LEU A 73 0.99 6.24 -7.63
N GLU A 74 1.10 6.38 -8.95
CA GLU A 74 2.30 6.94 -9.61
C GLU A 74 2.46 8.45 -9.35
N ASP A 75 1.40 9.13 -8.87
CA ASP A 75 1.38 10.57 -8.52
C ASP A 75 1.41 10.80 -6.99
N THR A 76 1.91 9.85 -6.20
CA THR A 76 2.07 10.02 -4.74
C THR A 76 3.52 9.91 -4.27
N GLY A 77 4.42 10.62 -4.94
CA GLY A 77 5.50 11.30 -4.23
C GLY A 77 4.94 12.58 -3.60
N GLY A 78 4.46 12.51 -2.35
CA GLY A 78 3.65 13.55 -1.67
C GLY A 78 4.24 14.99 -1.61
N PRO A 79 3.53 15.97 -0.99
CA PRO A 79 2.85 15.81 0.30
C PRO A 79 1.40 16.35 0.35
N GLY A 80 0.68 15.94 1.40
CA GLY A 80 -0.48 16.67 1.88
C GLY A 80 -0.12 18.14 2.22
N GLU A 81 -1.18 18.94 2.39
CA GLU A 81 -1.18 20.40 2.55
C GLU A 81 -1.20 21.13 1.19
N SER A 82 -2.36 21.46 0.64
CA SER A 82 -2.98 22.76 0.97
C SER A 82 -4.47 22.79 0.64
N GLN A 83 -5.26 22.95 1.69
CA GLN A 83 -6.59 23.55 1.62
C GLN A 83 -6.41 25.01 1.20
N THR A 84 -6.81 25.39 -0.01
CA THR A 84 -7.05 26.80 -0.35
C THR A 84 -8.53 26.98 -0.60
N VAL A 85 -9.22 27.48 0.42
CA VAL A 85 -10.57 28.03 0.30
C VAL A 85 -10.50 29.34 -0.51
N HIS A 86 -11.44 29.55 -1.42
CA HIS A 86 -11.62 30.80 -2.16
C HIS A 86 -13.06 31.28 -2.00
#